data_AF-A0A9N8ZCG9-F1
#
_entry.id   AF-A0A9N8ZCG9-F1
#
_cell.length_a   1.000
_cell.length_b   1.000
_cell.length_c   1.000
_cell.angle_alpha   90.00
_cell.angle_beta   90.00
_cell.angle_gamma   90.00
#
_symmetry.space_group_name_H-M   'P 1'
#
loop_
_entity.id
_entity.type
_entity.pdbx_description
1 polymer ?
#
loop_
_entity_poly.entity_id
_entity_poly.type
_entity_poly.pdbx_seq_one_letter_code
_entity_poly.pdbx_strand_id
1 'polypeptide(L)' 'MVDLNHWQSKLVGKVFLDDNTVKPDHVSDAECVRKHDLPEKHRVVREGYMYTADFDESRLQVHVDSTNTIHKVTVG' A
#
# COMPACT_ATOMS: atom_id res chain seq x y z
N MET A 1 -16.51 -6.20 -2.34
CA MET A 1 -15.32 -6.88 -2.92
C MET A 1 -14.33 -5.81 -3.33
N VAL A 2 -13.06 -5.97 -3.00
CA VAL A 2 -12.00 -5.03 -3.39
C VAL A 2 -11.74 -5.14 -4.89
N ASP A 3 -11.79 -4.02 -5.63
CA ASP A 3 -11.42 -4.00 -7.05
C ASP A 3 -9.90 -3.95 -7.21
N LEU A 4 -9.29 -5.12 -7.36
CA LEU A 4 -7.83 -5.27 -7.46
C LEU A 4 -7.23 -4.47 -8.62
N ASN A 5 -7.89 -4.44 -9.78
CA ASN A 5 -7.35 -3.79 -10.98
C ASN A 5 -7.33 -2.27 -10.81
N HIS A 6 -8.38 -1.71 -10.19
CA HIS A 6 -8.42 -0.29 -9.84
C HIS A 6 -7.27 0.08 -8.90
N TRP A 7 -7.09 -0.67 -7.81
CA TRP A 7 -6.04 -0.39 -6.82
C TRP A 7 -4.64 -0.61 -7.38
N GLN A 8 -4.44 -1.64 -8.20
CA GLN A 8 -3.15 -1.88 -8.83
C GLN A 8 -2.74 -0.72 -9.73
N SER A 9 -3.66 -0.23 -10.55
CA SER A 9 -3.41 0.93 -11.43
C SER A 9 -3.20 2.23 -10.65
N LYS A 10 -3.86 2.38 -9.49
CA LYS A 10 -3.78 3.59 -8.65
C LYS A 10 -2.52 3.64 -7.79
N LEU A 11 -2.01 2.49 -7.33
CA LEU A 11 -1.02 2.42 -6.26
C LEU A 11 0.37 2.00 -6.74
N VAL A 12 0.48 1.09 -7.72
CA VAL A 12 1.78 0.55 -8.13
C VAL A 12 2.67 1.66 -8.70
N GLY A 13 3.92 1.70 -8.26
CA GLY A 13 4.92 2.72 -8.62
C GLY A 13 4.91 3.95 -7.71
N LYS A 14 3.92 4.09 -6.82
CA LYS A 14 3.88 5.19 -5.85
C LYS A 14 4.63 4.85 -4.57
N VAL A 15 5.09 5.88 -3.88
CA VAL A 15 5.75 5.76 -2.56
C VAL A 15 4.69 5.73 -1.47
N PHE A 16 4.70 4.68 -0.66
CA PHE A 16 3.88 4.60 0.54
C PHE A 16 4.53 5.41 1.68
N LEU A 17 3.76 6.32 2.26
CA LEU A 17 4.17 7.09 3.43
C LEU A 17 3.24 6.78 4.59
N ASP A 18 3.81 6.40 5.73
CA ASP A 18 3.02 6.33 6.96
C ASP A 18 2.53 7.73 7.34
N ASP A 19 1.38 7.86 8.00
CA ASP A 19 0.78 9.17 8.26
C ASP A 19 1.72 10.09 9.06
N ASN A 20 2.53 9.51 9.93
CA ASN A 20 3.52 10.21 10.77
C ASN A 20 4.88 10.43 10.08
N THR A 21 5.06 9.98 8.84
CA THR A 21 6.32 10.14 8.10
C THR A 21 6.33 11.47 7.32
N VAL A 22 7.44 12.19 7.43
CA VAL A 22 7.67 13.41 6.66
C VAL A 22 7.83 13.03 5.18
N LYS A 23 7.01 13.64 4.31
CA LYS A 23 7.12 13.46 2.86
C LYS A 23 8.47 14.04 2.41
N PRO A 24 9.30 13.29 1.67
CA PRO A 24 10.52 13.85 1.11
C PRO A 24 10.21 14.96 0.09
N ASP A 25 10.99 16.04 0.08
CA ASP A 25 10.75 17.20 -0.80
C ASP A 25 10.77 16.87 -2.30
N HIS A 26 11.44 15.78 -2.69
CA HIS A 26 11.53 15.32 -4.07
C HIS A 26 10.36 14.45 -4.53
N VAL A 27 9.42 14.12 -3.63
CA VAL A 27 8.24 13.30 -3.94
C VAL A 27 7.00 14.18 -3.97
N SER A 28 6.31 14.22 -5.11
CA SER A 28 5.06 14.96 -5.24
C SER A 28 3.91 14.26 -4.53
N ASP A 29 2.85 15.00 -4.18
CA ASP A 29 1.66 14.38 -3.56
C ASP A 29 0.97 13.35 -4.49
N ALA A 30 1.12 13.52 -5.81
CA ALA A 30 0.60 12.58 -6.80
C ALA A 30 1.36 11.24 -6.82
N GLU A 31 2.64 11.26 -6.43
CA GLU A 31 3.55 10.10 -6.40
C GLU A 31 3.60 9.43 -5.03
N CYS A 32 2.94 9.99 -4.01
CA CYS A 32 2.83 9.40 -2.69
C CYS A 32 1.41 8.92 -2.39
N VAL A 33 1.32 7.93 -1.49
CA VAL A 33 0.07 7.38 -0.97
C VAL A 33 0.21 7.21 0.53
N ARG A 34 -0.81 7.62 1.28
CA ARG A 34 -0.88 7.47 2.73
C ARG A 34 -1.95 6.47 3.14
N LYS A 35 -1.98 6.09 4.42
CA LYS A 35 -2.96 5.10 4.94
C LYS A 35 -4.40 5.56 4.75
N HIS A 36 -4.67 6.85 4.84
CA HIS A 36 -6.01 7.39 4.64
C HIS A 36 -6.49 7.37 3.18
N ASP A 37 -5.59 7.18 2.21
CA ASP A 37 -5.94 7.02 0.79
C ASP A 37 -6.34 5.57 0.45
N LEU A 38 -6.08 4.64 1.37
CA LEU A 38 -6.38 3.22 1.26
C LEU A 38 -7.80 2.92 1.77
N PRO A 39 -8.40 1.79 1.38
CA PRO A 39 -9.70 1.40 1.91
C PRO A 39 -9.62 1.11 3.41
N GLU A 40 -10.77 1.17 4.10
CA GLU A 40 -10.87 0.95 5.55
C GLU A 40 -10.16 -0.34 6.00
N LYS A 41 -10.39 -1.44 5.29
CA LYS A 41 -9.68 -2.70 5.48
C LYS A 41 -8.46 -2.77 4.56
N HIS A 42 -7.30 -2.45 5.10
CA HIS A 42 -6.03 -2.63 4.41
C HIS A 42 -4.94 -3.20 5.33
N ARG A 43 -3.90 -3.76 4.71
CA ARG A 43 -2.66 -4.18 5.38
C ARG A 43 -1.48 -3.77 4.52
N VAL A 44 -0.51 -3.09 5.10
CA VAL A 44 0.75 -2.79 4.43
C VAL A 44 1.74 -3.91 4.75
N VAL A 45 2.16 -4.63 3.73
CA VAL A 45 3.09 -5.75 3.82
C VAL A 45 4.46 -5.26 3.39
N ARG A 46 5.40 -5.22 4.34
CA ARG A 46 6.80 -4.86 4.08
C ARG A 46 7.60 -6.13 3.82
N GLU A 47 8.56 -6.06 2.90
CA GLU A 47 9.52 -7.16 2.69
C GLU A 47 10.20 -7.56 4.01
N GLY A 48 10.28 -8.87 4.27
CA GLY A 48 10.90 -9.43 5.47
C GLY A 48 10.06 -9.38 6.75
N TYR A 49 8.89 -8.72 6.74
CA TYR A 49 7.98 -8.71 7.90
C TYR A 49 7.07 -9.94 7.87
N MET A 50 7.00 -10.64 8.99
CA MET A 50 6.03 -11.71 9.17
C MET A 50 4.63 -11.12 9.39
N TYR A 51 3.63 -11.74 8.75
CA TYR A 51 2.23 -11.41 8.95
C TYR A 51 1.41 -12.71 8.98
N THR A 52 0.24 -12.66 9.62
CA THR A 52 -0.67 -13.81 9.70
C THR A 52 -1.29 -14.09 8.33
N ALA A 53 -1.31 -15.35 7.91
CA ALA A 53 -1.91 -15.79 6.65
C ALA A 53 -3.43 -16.03 6.77
N ASP A 54 -4.13 -15.20 7.56
CA ASP A 54 -5.59 -15.17 7.59
C ASP A 54 -6.12 -14.57 6.29
N PHE A 55 -7.12 -15.19 5.65
CA PHE A 55 -7.70 -14.69 4.41
C PHE A 55 -8.96 -13.85 4.67
N ASP A 56 -8.96 -12.59 4.24
CA ASP A 56 -10.10 -11.66 4.21
C ASP A 56 -10.24 -11.05 2.81
N GLU A 57 -11.28 -11.46 2.07
CA GLU A 57 -11.57 -10.96 0.70
C GLU A 57 -11.94 -9.47 0.63
N SER A 58 -12.23 -8.86 1.78
CA SER A 58 -12.52 -7.44 1.90
C SER A 58 -11.28 -6.60 2.23
N ARG A 59 -10.11 -7.21 2.44
CA ARG A 59 -8.87 -6.54 2.80
C ARG A 59 -7.93 -6.38 1.61
N LEU A 60 -7.50 -5.14 1.38
CA LEU A 60 -6.44 -4.82 0.42
C LEU A 60 -5.06 -4.96 1.09
N GLN A 61 -4.22 -5.83 0.56
CA GLN A 61 -2.81 -5.90 0.95
C GLN A 61 -1.98 -5.06 -0.01
N VAL A 62 -1.21 -4.11 0.53
CA VAL A 62 -0.30 -3.25 -0.21
C VAL A 62 1.12 -3.70 0.09
N HIS A 63 1.81 -4.25 -0.91
CA HIS A 63 3.17 -4.74 -0.77
C HIS A 63 4.14 -3.63 -1.13
N VAL A 64 4.98 -3.28 -0.15
CA VAL A 64 5.99 -2.23 -0.26
C VAL A 64 7.37 -2.84 -0.15
N ASP A 65 8.27 -2.37 -0.99
CA ASP A 65 9.67 -2.77 -0.98
C ASP A 65 10.47 -2.02 0.11
N SER A 66 11.77 -2.32 0.19
CA SER A 66 12.72 -1.64 1.08
C SER A 66 12.83 -0.11 0.90
N THR A 67 12.42 0.43 -0.26
CA THR A 67 12.40 1.88 -0.56
C THR A 67 11.06 2.54 -0.20
N ASN A 68 10.11 1.78 0.36
CA ASN A 68 8.70 2.14 0.53
C ASN A 68 7.94 2.34 -0.78
N THR A 69 8.44 1.82 -1.92
CA THR A 69 7.70 1.86 -3.18
C THR A 69 6.71 0.71 -3.24
N ILE A 70 5.47 1.01 -3.63
CA ILE A 70 4.43 0.01 -3.81
C ILE A 70 4.70 -0.72 -5.12
N HIS A 71 5.03 -2.00 -5.05
CA HIS A 71 5.32 -2.80 -6.24
C HIS A 71 4.19 -3.78 -6.56
N LYS A 72 3.31 -4.10 -5.59
CA LYS A 72 2.23 -5.07 -5.76
C LYS A 72 1.06 -4.80 -4.81
N VAL A 73 -0.13 -5.14 -5.24
CA VAL A 73 -1.32 -5.21 -4.39
C VAL A 73 -1.97 -6.59 -4.51
N THR A 74 -2.57 -7.07 -3.44
CA THR A 74 -3.33 -8.34 -3.44
C THR A 74 -4.57 -8.21 -2.56
N VAL A 75 -5.48 -9.17 -2.69
CA VAL A 75 -6.62 -9.34 -1.78
C VAL A 75 -6.36 -10.53 -0.87
N GLY A 76 -6.69 -10.37 0.41
CA GLY A 76 -6.63 -11.44 1.40
C GLY A 76 -6.34 -10.94 2.80
#